data_AF-A0A151E8M3-F1
#
_entry.id   AF-A0A151E8M3-F1
#
_cell.length_a   1.000
_cell.length_b   1.000
_cell.length_c   1.000
_cell.angle_alpha   90.00
_cell.angle_beta   90.00
_cell.angle_gamma   90.00
#
_symmetry.space_group_name_H-M   'P 1'
#
loop_
_entity.id
_entity.type
_entity.pdbx_description
1 polymer ?
#
loop_
_entity_poly.entity_id
_entity_poly.type
_entity_poly.pdbx_seq_one_letter_code
_entity_poly.pdbx_strand_id
1 'polypeptide(L)'
;MKKTLLVTRPNYDDATGYLFYYAKKIIDSAKNIKVLDLTRPRLTKKNFTNLIQKQDPSLIFFNAHGNERLIYGDKIEGKEEILVEEKKNHFLLTNRITYARACWAAASLGKACITKGGCFIGYKTPFSFWFDERWPTKPSNDNIASLFLEPSNLIVSSLLKGNSAGEAFDKSLTMSKKNILKLLKRREEPGVMASIMLLWNNIQGQDILGDRNLCFL
;
A
#
# COMPACT_ATOMS: atom_id res chain seq x y z
N MET A 1 10.52 -16.78 15.41
CA MET A 1 9.69 -17.13 14.23
C MET A 1 10.20 -16.34 13.03
N LYS A 2 10.30 -16.94 11.84
CA LYS A 2 10.77 -16.22 10.63
C LYS A 2 9.68 -15.24 10.19
N LYS A 3 9.92 -13.93 10.33
CA LYS A 3 8.97 -12.89 9.95
C LYS A 3 8.66 -13.01 8.45
N THR A 4 7.37 -12.95 8.13
CA THR A 4 6.86 -13.19 6.78
C THR A 4 6.08 -11.97 6.30
N LEU A 5 6.43 -11.49 5.12
CA LEU A 5 5.76 -10.41 4.39
C LEU A 5 4.85 -11.03 3.31
N LEU A 6 3.56 -10.70 3.31
CA LEU A 6 2.65 -11.00 2.20
C LEU A 6 2.45 -9.75 1.36
N VAL A 7 2.67 -9.83 0.05
CA VAL A 7 2.46 -8.72 -0.90
C VAL A 7 1.43 -9.12 -1.94
N THR A 8 0.38 -8.32 -2.13
CA THR A 8 -0.50 -8.46 -3.30
C THR A 8 0.01 -7.59 -4.43
N ARG A 9 0.04 -8.09 -5.66
CA ARG A 9 0.43 -7.31 -6.85
C ARG A 9 -0.51 -7.63 -8.03
N PRO A 10 -1.72 -7.05 -8.07
CA PRO A 10 -2.58 -7.10 -9.24
C PRO A 10 -1.95 -6.31 -10.39
N ASN A 11 -2.31 -6.66 -11.62
CA ASN A 11 -1.83 -5.96 -12.81
C ASN A 11 -2.85 -6.09 -13.95
N TYR A 12 -3.83 -5.19 -13.98
CA TYR A 12 -4.93 -5.24 -14.94
C TYR A 12 -5.37 -3.88 -15.49
N ASP A 13 -4.78 -2.79 -15.02
CA ASP A 13 -4.91 -1.43 -15.53
C ASP A 13 -3.61 -0.65 -15.23
N ASP A 14 -3.50 0.58 -15.74
CA ASP A 14 -2.29 1.37 -15.58
C ASP A 14 -1.95 1.62 -14.11
N ALA A 15 -2.97 1.94 -13.30
CA ALA A 15 -2.75 2.21 -11.88
C ALA A 15 -2.14 0.99 -11.17
N THR A 16 -2.76 -0.18 -11.32
CA THR A 16 -2.28 -1.45 -10.76
C THR A 16 -0.95 -1.87 -11.37
N GLY A 17 -0.67 -1.55 -12.64
CA GLY A 17 0.63 -1.76 -13.29
C GLY A 17 1.77 -0.96 -12.62
N TYR A 18 1.53 0.32 -12.31
CA TYR A 18 2.45 1.13 -11.51
C TYR A 18 2.63 0.54 -10.11
N LEU A 19 1.55 0.15 -9.44
CA LEU A 19 1.65 -0.44 -8.10
C LEU A 19 2.41 -1.77 -8.14
N PHE A 20 2.21 -2.59 -9.16
CA PHE A 20 2.89 -3.87 -9.40
C PHE A 20 4.41 -3.69 -9.49
N TYR A 21 4.84 -2.70 -10.28
CA TYR A 21 6.25 -2.36 -10.43
C TYR A 21 6.86 -1.83 -9.12
N TYR A 22 6.22 -0.86 -8.47
CA TYR A 22 6.74 -0.29 -7.22
C TYR A 22 6.74 -1.29 -6.07
N ALA A 23 5.78 -2.22 -6.02
CA ALA A 23 5.78 -3.30 -5.04
C ALA A 23 6.94 -4.27 -5.26
N LYS A 24 7.35 -4.52 -6.52
CA LYS A 24 8.53 -5.34 -6.82
C LYS A 24 9.83 -4.75 -6.22
N LYS A 25 9.99 -3.42 -6.23
CA LYS A 25 11.14 -2.76 -5.56
C LYS A 25 11.24 -3.13 -4.07
N ILE A 26 10.10 -3.25 -3.38
CA ILE A 26 10.06 -3.68 -1.99
C ILE A 26 10.48 -5.14 -1.84
N ILE A 27 9.93 -6.03 -2.67
CA ILE A 27 10.27 -7.46 -2.67
C ILE A 27 11.77 -7.66 -2.88
N ASP A 28 12.35 -6.97 -3.87
CA ASP A 28 13.78 -7.07 -4.20
C ASP A 28 14.66 -6.52 -3.06
N SER A 29 14.14 -5.59 -2.24
CA SER A 29 14.84 -5.04 -1.08
C SER A 29 14.74 -5.88 0.19
N ALA A 30 13.79 -6.82 0.28
CA ALA A 30 13.45 -7.59 1.47
C ALA A 30 14.40 -8.77 1.72
N LYS A 31 15.70 -8.49 1.81
CA LYS A 31 16.75 -9.50 2.09
C LYS A 31 16.50 -10.14 3.45
N ASN A 32 16.64 -11.46 3.54
CA ASN A 32 16.45 -12.27 4.76
C ASN A 32 15.01 -12.34 5.32
N ILE A 33 14.02 -11.77 4.63
CA ILE A 33 12.60 -11.87 4.98
C ILE A 33 11.94 -12.90 4.07
N LYS A 34 11.04 -13.73 4.61
CA LYS A 34 10.22 -14.61 3.78
C LYS A 34 9.16 -13.75 3.10
N VAL A 35 9.21 -13.65 1.78
CA VAL A 35 8.21 -12.90 1.00
C VAL A 35 7.25 -13.88 0.32
N LEU A 36 5.96 -13.71 0.59
CA LEU A 36 4.87 -14.35 -0.12
C LEU A 36 4.34 -13.36 -1.15
N ASP A 37 4.73 -13.56 -2.41
CA ASP A 37 4.33 -12.70 -3.51
C ASP A 37 3.09 -13.28 -4.22
N LEU A 38 1.97 -12.56 -4.11
CA LEU A 38 0.68 -12.99 -4.63
C LEU A 38 0.27 -12.16 -5.85
N THR A 39 0.38 -12.76 -7.02
CA THR A 39 0.12 -12.17 -8.34
C THR A 39 -0.87 -13.01 -9.15
N ARG A 40 -1.39 -12.49 -10.27
CA ARG A 40 -2.12 -13.28 -11.27
C ARG A 40 -1.36 -14.57 -11.67
N PRO A 41 -2.05 -15.70 -11.92
CA PRO A 41 -3.48 -15.96 -11.70
C PRO A 41 -3.80 -16.38 -10.26
N ARG A 42 -2.81 -16.35 -9.36
CA ARG A 42 -2.95 -16.86 -7.99
C ARG A 42 -3.52 -15.83 -7.02
N LEU A 43 -3.60 -14.56 -7.39
CA LEU A 43 -4.17 -13.48 -6.57
C LEU A 43 -5.70 -13.61 -6.50
N THR A 44 -6.13 -14.60 -5.72
CA THR A 44 -7.54 -14.90 -5.47
C THR A 44 -7.87 -14.88 -4.00
N LYS A 45 -9.13 -14.66 -3.64
CA LYS A 45 -9.61 -14.68 -2.25
C LYS A 45 -9.28 -15.99 -1.56
N LYS A 46 -9.45 -17.11 -2.27
CA LYS A 46 -9.12 -18.46 -1.79
C LYS A 46 -7.64 -18.58 -1.45
N ASN A 47 -6.76 -18.19 -2.37
CA ASN A 47 -5.32 -18.32 -2.17
C ASN A 47 -4.80 -17.33 -1.13
N PHE A 48 -5.31 -16.09 -1.12
CA PHE A 48 -5.02 -15.08 -0.12
C PHE A 48 -5.36 -15.59 1.29
N THR A 49 -6.58 -16.09 1.48
CA THR A 49 -7.04 -16.65 2.76
C THR A 49 -6.17 -17.84 3.19
N ASN A 50 -5.90 -18.77 2.26
CA ASN A 50 -5.07 -19.93 2.53
C ASN A 50 -3.64 -19.56 2.93
N LEU A 51 -3.05 -18.55 2.27
CA LEU A 51 -1.69 -18.09 2.60
C LEU A 51 -1.63 -17.47 3.99
N ILE A 52 -2.61 -16.64 4.34
CA ILE A 52 -2.68 -16.06 5.68
C ILE A 52 -2.79 -17.14 6.75
N GLN A 53 -3.69 -18.11 6.56
CA GLN A 53 -3.91 -19.18 7.54
C GLN A 53 -2.71 -20.11 7.68
N LYS A 54 -2.01 -20.44 6.57
CA LYS A 54 -0.91 -21.41 6.58
C LYS A 54 0.44 -20.82 6.93
N GLN A 55 0.65 -19.53 6.64
CA GLN A 55 1.96 -18.89 6.73
C GLN A 55 2.03 -17.78 7.78
N ASP A 56 0.87 -17.36 8.29
CA ASP A 56 0.70 -16.32 9.30
C ASP A 56 1.63 -15.10 9.12
N PRO A 57 1.48 -14.35 8.01
CA PRO A 57 2.32 -13.20 7.74
C PRO A 57 2.12 -12.11 8.80
N SER A 58 3.21 -11.65 9.40
CA SER A 58 3.24 -10.57 10.38
C SER A 58 3.08 -9.19 9.74
N LEU A 59 3.35 -9.07 8.44
CA LEU A 59 3.13 -7.87 7.63
C LEU A 59 2.40 -8.23 6.33
N ILE A 60 1.32 -7.51 6.05
CA ILE A 60 0.58 -7.59 4.79
C ILE A 60 0.66 -6.25 4.08
N PHE A 61 1.11 -6.24 2.82
CA PHE A 61 1.18 -5.07 1.97
C PHE A 61 0.25 -5.23 0.78
N PHE A 62 -0.87 -4.52 0.81
CA PHE A 62 -1.80 -4.50 -0.32
C PHE A 62 -1.43 -3.42 -1.32
N ASN A 63 -1.44 -3.80 -2.58
CA ASN A 63 -1.43 -2.92 -3.73
C ASN A 63 -2.73 -3.17 -4.48
N ALA A 64 -3.71 -2.29 -4.36
CA ALA A 64 -5.04 -2.61 -4.83
C ALA A 64 -5.87 -1.36 -5.09
N HIS A 65 -6.87 -1.52 -5.94
CA HIS A 65 -8.08 -0.71 -5.81
C HIS A 65 -8.82 -1.08 -4.53
N GLY A 66 -9.74 -0.21 -4.12
CA GLY A 66 -10.55 -0.45 -2.93
C GLY A 66 -11.59 0.62 -2.73
N ASN A 67 -12.37 0.45 -1.69
CA ASN A 67 -13.27 1.46 -1.15
C ASN A 67 -13.25 1.40 0.38
N GLU A 68 -14.20 2.07 1.03
CA GLU A 68 -14.26 2.15 2.49
C GLU A 68 -14.30 0.77 3.16
N ARG A 69 -14.87 -0.24 2.48
CA ARG A 69 -15.19 -1.55 3.07
C ARG A 69 -14.47 -2.73 2.41
N LEU A 70 -13.90 -2.53 1.23
CA LEU A 70 -13.37 -3.58 0.36
C LEU A 70 -11.92 -3.32 -0.04
N ILE A 71 -11.11 -4.38 -0.07
CA ILE A 71 -9.83 -4.43 -0.77
C ILE A 71 -9.96 -5.45 -1.90
N TYR A 72 -9.69 -5.01 -3.13
CA TYR A 72 -9.76 -5.85 -4.31
C TYR A 72 -8.43 -6.58 -4.56
N GLY A 73 -8.51 -7.67 -5.31
CA GLY A 73 -7.41 -8.49 -5.78
C GLY A 73 -7.13 -8.21 -7.24
N ASP A 74 -7.00 -9.27 -8.03
CA ASP A 74 -6.92 -9.15 -9.49
C ASP A 74 -8.32 -9.20 -10.13
N LYS A 75 -8.38 -9.04 -11.45
CA LYS A 75 -9.58 -9.34 -12.23
C LYS A 75 -9.65 -10.84 -12.57
N ILE A 76 -10.76 -11.47 -12.22
CA ILE A 76 -11.15 -12.81 -12.68
C ILE A 76 -12.34 -12.63 -13.61
N GLU A 77 -12.25 -13.16 -14.83
CA GLU A 77 -13.32 -13.08 -15.85
C GLU A 77 -13.81 -11.63 -16.06
N GLY A 78 -12.86 -10.68 -16.05
CA GLY A 78 -13.14 -9.26 -16.24
C GLY A 78 -13.66 -8.50 -15.02
N LYS A 79 -13.93 -9.17 -13.88
CA LYS A 79 -14.43 -8.55 -12.65
C LYS A 79 -13.39 -8.54 -11.55
N GLU A 80 -13.32 -7.45 -10.80
CA GLU A 80 -12.43 -7.34 -9.65
C GLU A 80 -12.84 -8.34 -8.56
N GLU A 81 -11.91 -9.18 -8.14
CA GLU A 81 -12.17 -10.11 -7.06
C GLU A 81 -12.02 -9.40 -5.70
N ILE A 82 -13.00 -9.59 -4.81
CA ILE A 82 -12.93 -9.06 -3.45
C ILE A 82 -12.03 -9.95 -2.61
N LEU A 83 -10.87 -9.45 -2.15
CA LEU A 83 -9.98 -10.19 -1.26
C LEU A 83 -10.41 -10.04 0.20
N VAL A 84 -10.71 -8.81 0.62
CA VAL A 84 -11.11 -8.49 1.99
C VAL A 84 -12.37 -7.65 1.97
N GLU A 85 -13.30 -8.00 2.85
CA GLU A 85 -14.56 -7.31 3.06
C GLU A 85 -14.82 -7.12 4.55
N GLU A 86 -15.17 -5.89 4.91
CA GLU A 86 -15.60 -5.51 6.26
C GLU A 86 -16.72 -6.44 6.73
N LYS A 87 -16.68 -6.87 7.99
CA LYS A 87 -17.63 -7.81 8.62
C LYS A 87 -17.71 -9.22 8.02
N LYS A 88 -17.00 -9.54 6.93
CA LYS A 88 -16.94 -10.91 6.39
C LYS A 88 -15.62 -11.62 6.67
N ASN A 89 -14.50 -11.02 6.30
CA ASN A 89 -13.17 -11.66 6.47
C ASN A 89 -12.05 -10.68 6.87
N HIS A 90 -12.41 -9.46 7.29
CA HIS A 90 -11.47 -8.47 7.85
C HIS A 90 -10.66 -9.01 9.06
N PHE A 91 -11.18 -10.01 9.78
CA PHE A 91 -10.45 -10.65 10.89
C PHE A 91 -9.11 -11.27 10.44
N LEU A 92 -8.94 -11.60 9.16
CA LEU A 92 -7.67 -12.05 8.58
C LEU A 92 -6.55 -11.01 8.74
N LEU A 93 -6.89 -9.74 8.97
CA LEU A 93 -5.96 -8.62 9.10
C LEU A 93 -5.68 -8.24 10.56
N THR A 94 -6.31 -8.92 11.52
CA THR A 94 -6.12 -8.66 12.96
C THR A 94 -4.77 -9.18 13.45
N ASN A 95 -4.28 -8.61 14.56
CA ASN A 95 -3.05 -8.99 15.26
C ASN A 95 -1.78 -9.02 14.39
N ARG A 96 -1.71 -8.14 13.40
CA ARG A 96 -0.55 -8.00 12.50
C ARG A 96 -0.45 -6.56 12.01
N ILE A 97 0.65 -6.24 11.33
CA ILE A 97 0.77 -4.98 10.60
C ILE A 97 0.14 -5.18 9.22
N THR A 98 -0.83 -4.32 8.87
CA THR A 98 -1.38 -4.23 7.52
C THR A 98 -1.11 -2.85 6.97
N TYR A 99 -0.49 -2.77 5.80
CA TYR A 99 -0.44 -1.56 5.00
C TYR A 99 -1.30 -1.73 3.74
N ALA A 100 -2.38 -0.97 3.65
CA ALA A 100 -3.27 -0.96 2.49
C ALA A 100 -3.03 0.28 1.63
N ARG A 101 -2.30 0.10 0.53
CA ARG A 101 -2.30 1.06 -0.59
C ARG A 101 -3.53 0.83 -1.44
N ALA A 102 -4.66 1.27 -0.89
CA ALA A 102 -5.99 1.19 -1.50
C ALA A 102 -6.86 2.35 -1.01
N CYS A 103 -7.76 2.83 -1.88
CA CYS A 103 -8.60 4.00 -1.63
C CYS A 103 -9.55 3.76 -0.45
N TRP A 104 -9.64 4.75 0.46
CA TRP A 104 -10.51 4.73 1.65
C TRP A 104 -10.35 3.53 2.59
N ALA A 105 -9.31 2.71 2.45
CA ALA A 105 -9.15 1.49 3.24
C ALA A 105 -9.08 1.73 4.76
N ALA A 106 -8.68 2.93 5.22
CA ALA A 106 -8.67 3.31 6.63
C ALA A 106 -9.96 4.04 7.09
N ALA A 107 -10.89 4.35 6.18
CA ALA A 107 -12.11 5.08 6.50
C ALA A 107 -13.10 4.21 7.32
N SER A 108 -13.29 2.94 6.92
CA SER A 108 -14.14 1.96 7.63
C SER A 108 -13.42 0.63 7.88
N LEU A 109 -12.94 -0.06 6.83
CA LEU A 109 -12.33 -1.40 6.93
C LEU A 109 -11.18 -1.44 7.92
N GLY A 110 -10.25 -0.48 7.86
CA GLY A 110 -9.12 -0.38 8.76
C GLY A 110 -9.56 -0.30 10.22
N LYS A 111 -10.62 0.46 10.53
CA LYS A 111 -11.18 0.57 11.89
C LYS A 111 -11.74 -0.78 12.36
N ALA A 112 -12.43 -1.50 11.46
CA ALA A 112 -12.94 -2.83 11.77
C ALA A 112 -11.83 -3.88 12.00
N CYS A 113 -10.62 -3.67 11.44
CA CYS A 113 -9.49 -4.57 11.64
C CYS A 113 -8.74 -4.35 12.97
N ILE A 114 -9.00 -3.25 13.69
CA ILE A 114 -8.26 -2.94 14.91
C ILE A 114 -8.81 -3.74 16.09
N THR A 115 -7.92 -4.57 16.63
CA THR A 115 -8.04 -5.29 17.89
C THR A 115 -6.75 -5.07 18.69
N LYS A 116 -6.73 -5.43 19.98
CA LYS A 116 -5.51 -5.32 20.80
C LYS A 116 -4.37 -6.10 20.13
N GLY A 117 -3.29 -5.42 19.73
CA GLY A 117 -2.08 -6.04 19.18
C GLY A 117 -1.91 -5.98 17.64
N GLY A 118 -2.79 -5.29 16.92
CA GLY A 118 -2.65 -5.05 15.48
C GLY A 118 -2.36 -3.58 15.13
N CYS A 119 -1.87 -3.35 13.92
CA CYS A 119 -1.71 -2.01 13.34
C CYS A 119 -2.19 -2.00 11.89
N PHE A 120 -2.98 -1.00 11.51
CA PHE A 120 -3.45 -0.80 10.15
C PHE A 120 -3.04 0.58 9.65
N ILE A 121 -2.25 0.62 8.58
CA ILE A 121 -1.88 1.84 7.87
C ILE A 121 -2.64 1.84 6.53
N GLY A 122 -3.29 2.95 6.20
CA GLY A 122 -4.06 3.08 4.96
C GLY A 122 -4.45 4.53 4.70
N TYR A 123 -5.52 4.74 3.93
CA TYR A 123 -5.99 6.08 3.57
C TYR A 123 -7.47 6.26 3.91
N LYS A 124 -7.84 7.43 4.46
CA LYS A 124 -9.21 7.89 4.70
C LYS A 124 -9.83 8.60 3.48
N THR A 125 -9.00 8.99 2.54
CA THR A 125 -9.37 9.57 1.25
C THR A 125 -8.86 8.64 0.13
N PRO A 126 -9.20 8.83 -1.15
CA PRO A 126 -8.63 7.98 -2.19
C PRO A 126 -7.12 8.17 -2.24
N PHE A 127 -6.38 7.07 -2.38
CA PHE A 127 -4.96 7.15 -2.69
C PHE A 127 -4.83 7.52 -4.16
N SER A 128 -4.20 8.66 -4.43
CA SER A 128 -4.13 9.21 -5.79
C SER A 128 -2.70 9.50 -6.17
N PHE A 129 -2.34 9.19 -7.41
CA PHE A 129 -1.04 9.55 -7.95
C PHE A 129 -1.20 9.95 -9.41
N TRP A 130 -0.33 10.84 -9.84
CA TRP A 130 -0.18 11.15 -11.25
C TRP A 130 0.92 10.27 -11.84
N PHE A 131 0.76 9.90 -13.10
CA PHE A 131 1.80 9.25 -13.87
C PHE A 131 1.83 9.86 -15.27
N ASP A 132 2.99 9.75 -15.90
CA ASP A 132 3.23 10.22 -17.25
C ASP A 132 2.76 9.15 -18.26
N GLU A 133 1.77 9.49 -19.08
CA GLU A 133 1.19 8.62 -20.09
C GLU A 133 2.18 8.20 -21.19
N ARG A 134 3.39 8.77 -21.22
CA ARG A 134 4.50 8.30 -22.07
C ARG A 134 5.16 7.02 -21.54
N TRP A 135 4.96 6.69 -20.27
CA TRP A 135 5.63 5.57 -19.60
C TRP A 135 4.70 4.48 -19.02
N PRO A 136 3.55 4.15 -19.64
CA PRO A 136 2.55 3.25 -19.03
C PRO A 136 3.13 1.85 -18.77
N THR A 137 4.06 1.40 -19.63
CA THR A 137 4.73 0.10 -19.51
C THR A 137 6.16 0.18 -18.97
N LYS A 138 6.67 1.40 -18.70
CA LYS A 138 8.01 1.64 -18.14
C LYS A 138 7.95 2.57 -16.91
N PRO A 139 7.26 2.19 -15.82
CA PRO A 139 7.17 3.01 -14.60
C PRO A 139 8.51 3.43 -13.99
N SER A 140 9.62 2.77 -14.34
CA SER A 140 10.97 3.15 -13.92
C SER A 140 11.43 4.50 -14.44
N ASN A 141 10.90 4.94 -15.58
CA ASN A 141 11.29 6.17 -16.26
C ASN A 141 10.39 7.35 -15.86
N ASP A 142 9.29 7.08 -15.17
CA ASP A 142 8.34 8.10 -14.74
C ASP A 142 8.75 8.72 -13.40
N ASN A 143 9.39 9.89 -13.51
CA ASN A 143 9.78 10.69 -12.37
C ASN A 143 8.58 11.28 -11.61
N ILE A 144 7.43 11.49 -12.26
CA ILE A 144 6.23 12.05 -11.63
C ILE A 144 5.62 11.01 -10.68
N ALA A 145 5.37 9.79 -11.15
CA ALA A 145 4.81 8.72 -10.31
C ALA A 145 5.69 8.42 -9.09
N SER A 146 7.02 8.54 -9.24
CA SER A 146 7.97 8.35 -8.14
C SER A 146 7.73 9.27 -6.95
N LEU A 147 7.22 10.49 -7.19
CA LEU A 147 6.92 11.47 -6.14
C LEU A 147 5.84 10.96 -5.16
N PHE A 148 4.97 10.05 -5.61
CA PHE A 148 3.87 9.49 -4.83
C PHE A 148 4.21 8.09 -4.31
N LEU A 149 4.79 7.25 -5.17
CA LEU A 149 4.96 5.83 -4.90
C LEU A 149 6.22 5.54 -4.06
N GLU A 150 7.26 6.37 -4.13
CA GLU A 150 8.43 6.22 -3.24
C GLU A 150 8.10 6.54 -1.76
N PRO A 151 7.42 7.65 -1.42
CA PRO A 151 6.93 7.86 -0.05
C PRO A 151 6.03 6.73 0.45
N SER A 152 5.13 6.22 -0.39
CA SER A 152 4.27 5.09 -0.04
C SER A 152 5.08 3.81 0.25
N ASN A 153 6.06 3.50 -0.59
CA ASN A 153 6.99 2.38 -0.39
C ASN A 153 7.88 2.57 0.84
N LEU A 154 8.14 3.82 1.27
CA LEU A 154 8.95 4.11 2.45
C LEU A 154 8.35 3.51 3.72
N ILE A 155 7.02 3.33 3.79
CA ILE A 155 6.35 2.67 4.91
C ILE A 155 6.87 1.23 5.05
N VAL A 156 6.73 0.43 3.99
CA VAL A 156 7.12 -0.99 4.03
C VAL A 156 8.62 -1.13 4.19
N SER A 157 9.42 -0.35 3.46
CA SER A 157 10.88 -0.44 3.58
C SER A 157 11.40 -0.01 4.96
N SER A 158 10.71 0.88 5.67
CA SER A 158 11.05 1.23 7.06
C SER A 158 10.70 0.10 8.02
N LEU A 159 9.52 -0.53 7.87
CA LEU A 159 9.13 -1.70 8.65
C LEU A 159 10.12 -2.86 8.47
N LEU A 160 10.56 -3.12 7.23
CA LEU A 160 11.57 -4.14 6.93
C LEU A 160 12.94 -3.84 7.55
N LYS A 161 13.21 -2.58 7.91
CA LYS A 161 14.43 -2.14 8.61
C LYS A 161 14.30 -2.12 10.13
N GLY A 162 13.16 -2.58 10.67
CA GLY A 162 12.92 -2.67 12.11
C GLY A 162 12.37 -1.40 12.75
N ASN A 163 11.96 -0.41 11.96
CA ASN A 163 11.23 0.73 12.50
C ASN A 163 9.83 0.32 12.97
N SER A 164 9.29 1.06 13.94
CA SER A 164 7.89 0.90 14.35
C SER A 164 6.93 1.36 13.25
N ALA A 165 5.68 0.91 13.32
CA ALA A 165 4.64 1.34 12.41
C ALA A 165 4.45 2.88 12.41
N GLY A 166 4.55 3.51 13.58
CA GLY A 166 4.49 4.97 13.73
C GLY A 166 5.66 5.67 13.04
N GLU A 167 6.89 5.21 13.24
CA GLU A 167 8.06 5.78 12.57
C GLU A 167 7.98 5.61 11.05
N ALA A 168 7.54 4.45 10.57
CA ALA A 168 7.35 4.19 9.14
C ALA A 168 6.30 5.13 8.52
N PHE A 169 5.20 5.35 9.22
CA PHE A 169 4.14 6.30 8.86
C PHE A 169 4.67 7.75 8.82
N ASP A 170 5.38 8.20 9.85
CA ASP A 170 5.88 9.58 9.92
C ASP A 170 6.97 9.86 8.87
N LYS A 171 7.79 8.85 8.54
CA LYS A 171 8.79 8.92 7.47
C LYS A 171 8.14 9.11 6.08
N SER A 172 7.07 8.39 5.76
CA SER A 172 6.37 8.57 4.48
C SER A 172 5.77 9.97 4.35
N LEU A 173 5.11 10.47 5.41
CA LEU A 173 4.57 11.83 5.42
C LEU A 173 5.66 12.88 5.24
N THR A 174 6.80 12.70 5.91
CA THR A 174 7.96 13.58 5.78
C THR A 174 8.50 13.61 4.36
N MET A 175 8.61 12.45 3.70
CA MET A 175 9.05 12.37 2.31
C MET A 175 8.06 13.03 1.35
N SER A 176 6.75 12.81 1.53
CA SER A 176 5.70 13.45 0.73
C SER A 176 5.74 14.99 0.88
N LYS A 177 5.91 15.51 2.10
CA LYS A 177 6.08 16.96 2.33
C LYS A 177 7.32 17.52 1.62
N LYS A 178 8.45 16.80 1.66
CA LYS A 178 9.66 17.17 0.91
C LYS A 178 9.41 17.22 -0.59
N ASN A 179 8.61 16.29 -1.13
CA ASN A 179 8.25 16.29 -2.55
C ASN A 179 7.37 17.50 -2.91
N ILE A 180 6.39 17.85 -2.08
CA ILE A 180 5.59 19.09 -2.25
C ILE A 180 6.49 20.33 -2.27
N LEU A 181 7.42 20.45 -1.31
CA LEU A 181 8.34 21.60 -1.26
C LEU A 181 9.24 21.69 -2.50
N LYS A 182 9.65 20.56 -3.09
CA LYS A 182 10.40 20.55 -4.36
C LYS A 182 9.54 21.03 -5.51
N LEU A 183 8.29 20.56 -5.59
CA LEU A 183 7.33 20.95 -6.64
C LEU A 183 6.97 22.43 -6.56
N LEU A 184 6.79 23.00 -5.37
CA LEU A 184 6.46 24.42 -5.18
C LEU A 184 7.52 25.37 -5.77
N LYS A 185 8.78 24.93 -5.89
CA LYS A 185 9.85 25.71 -6.55
C LYS A 185 9.66 25.82 -8.06
N ARG A 186 8.79 25.01 -8.65
CA ARG A 186 8.50 24.92 -10.08
C ARG A 186 7.00 25.01 -10.35
N ARG A 187 6.25 25.68 -9.47
CA ARG A 187 4.77 25.72 -9.49
C ARG A 187 4.16 26.21 -10.81
N GLU A 188 4.92 26.95 -11.60
CA GLU A 188 4.50 27.48 -12.90
C GLU A 188 4.55 26.41 -14.02
N GLU A 189 5.24 25.26 -13.80
CA GLU A 189 5.27 24.16 -14.76
C GLU A 189 3.88 23.48 -14.84
N PRO A 190 3.37 23.17 -16.05
CA PRO A 190 2.08 22.53 -16.22
C PRO A 190 1.94 21.23 -15.42
N GLY A 191 0.80 21.05 -14.73
CA GLY A 191 0.49 19.85 -13.94
C GLY A 191 1.16 19.79 -12.56
N VAL A 192 2.08 20.70 -12.22
CA VAL A 192 2.73 20.72 -10.90
C VAL A 192 1.74 20.97 -9.77
N MET A 193 0.84 21.95 -9.93
CA MET A 193 -0.17 22.24 -8.91
C MET A 193 -1.14 21.07 -8.70
N ALA A 194 -1.54 20.38 -9.77
CA ALA A 194 -2.35 19.16 -9.67
C ALA A 194 -1.60 18.06 -8.89
N SER A 195 -0.31 17.87 -9.18
CA SER A 195 0.54 16.91 -8.46
C SER A 195 0.66 17.25 -6.96
N ILE A 196 0.79 18.53 -6.62
CA ILE A 196 0.79 19.02 -5.23
C ILE A 196 -0.54 18.70 -4.55
N MET A 197 -1.68 18.96 -5.22
CA MET A 197 -3.00 18.66 -4.67
C MET A 197 -3.18 17.17 -4.38
N LEU A 198 -2.74 16.30 -5.28
CA LEU A 198 -2.80 14.84 -5.08
C LEU A 198 -1.88 14.37 -3.93
N LEU A 199 -0.66 14.91 -3.84
CA LEU A 199 0.24 14.63 -2.72
C LEU A 199 -0.35 15.10 -1.39
N TRP A 200 -0.97 16.28 -1.38
CA TRP A 200 -1.63 16.82 -0.21
C TRP A 200 -2.81 15.96 0.22
N ASN A 201 -3.65 15.52 -0.73
CA ASN A 201 -4.71 14.55 -0.48
C ASN A 201 -4.17 13.26 0.15
N ASN A 202 -3.08 12.71 -0.37
CA ASN A 202 -2.46 11.51 0.22
C ASN A 202 -1.93 11.77 1.65
N ILE A 203 -1.33 12.93 1.92
CA ILE A 203 -0.83 13.30 3.26
C ILE A 203 -1.98 13.41 4.25
N GLN A 204 -3.06 14.09 3.88
CA GLN A 204 -4.24 14.27 4.74
C GLN A 204 -5.02 12.96 4.90
N GLY A 205 -5.03 12.13 3.86
CA GLY A 205 -5.69 10.85 3.81
C GLY A 205 -4.97 9.77 4.59
N GLN A 206 -3.64 9.72 4.58
CA GLN A 206 -2.88 8.63 5.21
C GLN A 206 -3.17 8.59 6.70
N ASP A 207 -3.58 7.43 7.20
CA ASP A 207 -3.89 7.21 8.61
C ASP A 207 -3.25 5.94 9.14
N ILE A 208 -3.04 5.90 10.45
CA ILE A 208 -2.52 4.76 11.19
C ILE A 208 -3.43 4.49 12.39
N LEU A 209 -3.95 3.28 12.43
CA LEU A 209 -4.90 2.81 13.42
C LEU A 209 -4.28 1.65 14.22
N GLY A 210 -4.57 1.56 15.51
CA GLY A 210 -4.02 0.53 16.40
C GLY A 210 -2.66 0.88 17.01
N ASP A 211 -1.80 -0.12 17.21
CA ASP A 211 -0.53 0.04 17.93
C ASP A 211 0.57 0.64 17.04
N ARG A 212 0.88 1.93 17.26
CA ARG A 212 1.95 2.64 16.55
C ARG A 212 3.36 2.11 16.89
N ASN A 213 3.53 1.44 18.02
CA ASN A 213 4.84 0.92 18.45
C ASN A 213 5.10 -0.49 17.92
N LEU A 214 4.13 -1.10 17.21
CA LEU A 214 4.28 -2.44 16.66
C LEU A 214 5.40 -2.46 15.60
N CYS A 215 6.37 -3.35 15.81
CA CYS A 215 7.49 -3.58 14.90
C CYS A 215 7.29 -4.85 14.07
N PHE A 216 7.71 -4.82 12.81
CA PHE A 216 7.70 -6.01 11.97
C PHE A 216 8.77 -7.01 12.38
N LEU A 217 9.98 -6.55 12.70
CA LEU A 217 11.10 -7.39 13.17
C LEU A 217 10.96 -7.75 14.65
#